data_AF-A0A363NTL6-F1
#
_entry.id   AF-A0A363NTL6-F1
#
_cell.length_a   1.000
_cell.length_b   1.000
_cell.length_c   1.000
_cell.angle_alpha   90.00
_cell.angle_beta   90.00
_cell.angle_gamma   90.00
#
_symmetry.space_group_name_H-M   'P 1'
#
loop_
_entity.id
_entity.type
_entity.pdbx_description
1 polymer ?
#
loop_
_entity_poly.entity_id
_entity_poly.type
_entity_poly.pdbx_seq_one_letter_code
_entity_poly.pdbx_strand_id
1 'polypeptide(L)'
;MDELDDFTIGLHSGGQSISITVIGLLVIDAASNWDKNWLRTKISVRAGAFGGTYDADLTTFDFENFKQDLNSLYENLNSEIEFKDLEGYLCMKIKGNGLGNINAEIS
;
A
#
# COMPACT_ATOMS: atom_id res chain seq x y z
N MET A 1 -7.50 15.01 20.78
CA MET A 1 -7.70 14.13 19.61
C MET A 1 -6.40 14.26 18.88
N ASP A 2 -5.46 13.38 19.22
CA ASP A 2 -4.13 13.41 18.62
C ASP A 2 -4.32 13.18 17.12
N GLU A 3 -3.80 14.12 16.31
CA GLU A 3 -3.60 13.88 14.89
C GLU A 3 -2.83 12.56 14.80
N LEU A 4 -3.46 11.53 14.24
CA LEU A 4 -2.71 10.38 13.75
C LEU A 4 -1.73 10.99 12.75
N ASP A 5 -0.43 10.90 13.01
CA ASP A 5 0.57 11.16 12.00
C ASP A 5 0.16 10.35 10.76
N ASP A 6 -0.17 11.05 9.66
CA ASP A 6 -0.68 10.43 8.45
C ASP A 6 0.34 9.39 7.94
N PHE A 7 0.11 8.12 8.25
CA PHE A 7 0.98 7.04 7.78
C PHE A 7 0.76 6.87 6.28
N THR A 8 1.79 7.18 5.50
CA THR A 8 1.74 7.10 4.04
C THR A 8 2.85 6.21 3.51
N ILE A 9 2.49 5.24 2.69
CA ILE A 9 3.42 4.49 1.84
C ILE A 9 3.25 5.00 0.42
N GLY A 10 4.35 5.27 -0.28
CA GLY A 10 4.29 5.72 -1.66
C GLY A 10 5.44 5.21 -2.53
N LEU A 11 5.11 4.92 -3.79
CA LEU A 11 6.07 4.67 -4.85
C LEU A 11 6.07 5.86 -5.79
N HIS A 12 7.25 6.34 -6.18
CA HIS A 12 7.41 7.51 -7.04
C HIS A 12 8.43 7.21 -8.15
N SER A 13 8.09 7.54 -9.40
CA SER A 13 9.00 7.42 -10.55
C SER A 13 8.62 8.40 -11.65
N GLY A 14 9.55 9.24 -12.09
CA GLY A 14 9.39 10.02 -13.34
C GLY A 14 8.09 10.84 -13.46
N GLY A 15 7.61 11.45 -12.37
CA GLY A 15 6.35 12.21 -12.35
C GLY A 15 5.08 11.36 -12.16
N GLN A 16 5.24 10.07 -11.92
CA GLN A 16 4.19 9.14 -11.51
C GLN A 16 4.33 8.84 -10.02
N SER A 17 3.21 8.68 -9.34
CA SER A 17 3.20 8.24 -7.95
C SER A 17 1.93 7.52 -7.59
N ILE A 18 2.03 6.47 -6.78
CA ILE A 18 0.92 5.92 -6.02
C ILE A 18 1.24 6.08 -4.54
N SER A 19 0.27 6.50 -3.74
CA SER A 19 0.39 6.54 -2.29
C SER A 19 -0.86 5.99 -1.61
N ILE A 20 -0.66 5.27 -0.51
CA ILE A 20 -1.71 4.79 0.37
C ILE A 20 -1.54 5.53 1.69
N THR A 21 -2.53 6.33 2.06
CA THR A 21 -2.55 7.11 3.30
C THR A 21 -3.59 6.54 4.24
N VAL A 22 -3.20 6.17 5.46
CA VAL A 22 -4.14 5.78 6.52
C VAL A 22 -4.79 7.04 7.07
N ILE A 23 -6.12 7.12 6.97
CA ILE A 23 -6.91 8.28 7.42
C ILE A 23 -7.70 8.01 8.71
N GLY A 24 -7.64 6.78 9.22
CA GLY A 24 -8.21 6.41 10.52
C GLY A 24 -8.54 4.93 10.65
N LEU A 25 -9.12 4.57 11.79
CA LEU A 25 -9.68 3.23 12.01
C LEU A 25 -11.03 3.10 11.31
N LEU A 26 -11.33 1.91 10.78
CA LEU A 26 -12.66 1.62 10.23
C LEU A 26 -13.73 1.65 11.34
N VAL A 27 -13.42 1.01 12.48
CA VAL A 27 -14.27 0.91 13.67
C VAL A 27 -13.47 1.34 14.91
N ILE A 28 -13.81 2.50 15.46
CA ILE A 28 -13.06 3.14 16.57
C ILE A 28 -13.15 2.32 17.87
N ASP A 29 -14.32 1.79 18.19
CA ASP A 29 -14.59 1.05 19.44
C ASP A 29 -14.78 -0.45 19.19
N ALA A 30 -13.99 -1.00 18.26
CA ALA A 30 -14.03 -2.41 17.91
C ALA A 30 -13.82 -3.31 19.14
N ALA A 31 -14.77 -4.22 19.39
CA ALA A 31 -14.68 -5.18 20.49
C ALA A 31 -13.72 -6.34 20.17
N SER A 32 -13.68 -6.75 18.89
CA SER A 32 -12.79 -7.80 18.41
C SER A 32 -11.42 -7.26 18.03
N ASN A 33 -10.38 -8.04 18.31
CA ASN A 33 -9.03 -7.74 17.82
C ASN A 33 -8.96 -7.78 16.29
N TRP A 34 -9.82 -8.55 15.62
CA TRP A 34 -9.91 -8.55 14.16
C TRP A 34 -10.33 -7.17 13.64
N ASP A 35 -11.44 -6.66 14.17
CA ASP A 35 -12.03 -5.38 13.74
C ASP A 35 -11.10 -4.18 14.03
N LYS A 36 -10.30 -4.27 15.10
CA LYS A 36 -9.29 -3.25 15.44
C LYS A 36 -8.18 -3.09 14.38
N ASN A 37 -7.97 -4.10 13.54
CA ASN A 37 -6.95 -4.06 12.50
C ASN A 37 -7.42 -3.43 11.20
N TRP A 38 -8.70 -3.04 11.10
CA TRP A 38 -9.23 -2.39 9.91
C TRP A 38 -8.97 -0.89 9.91
N LEU A 39 -8.44 -0.41 8.80
CA LEU A 39 -8.03 0.96 8.54
C LEU A 39 -8.83 1.51 7.38
N ARG A 40 -9.30 2.75 7.52
CA ARG A 40 -9.74 3.55 6.37
C ARG A 40 -8.50 4.13 5.72
N THR A 41 -8.38 3.95 4.43
CA THR A 41 -7.26 4.46 3.67
C THR A 41 -7.71 5.23 2.44
N LYS A 42 -6.86 6.15 2.00
CA LYS A 42 -7.00 6.87 0.75
C LYS A 42 -5.84 6.50 -0.16
N ILE A 43 -6.16 5.91 -1.29
CA ILE A 43 -5.21 5.61 -2.35
C ILE A 43 -5.22 6.80 -3.31
N SER A 44 -4.05 7.39 -3.56
CA SER A 44 -3.87 8.49 -4.51
C SER A 44 -2.92 8.07 -5.61
N VAL A 45 -3.30 8.30 -6.87
CA VAL A 45 -2.49 8.01 -8.05
C VAL A 45 -2.27 9.29 -8.84
N ARG A 46 -1.04 9.50 -9.31
CA ARG A 46 -0.66 10.56 -10.26
C ARG A 46 0.20 9.97 -11.37
N ALA A 47 -0.01 10.44 -12.59
CA ALA A 47 0.79 10.13 -13.76
C ALA A 47 0.86 11.38 -14.65
N GLY A 48 1.85 12.25 -14.40
CA GLY A 48 1.94 13.54 -15.07
C GLY A 48 0.73 14.43 -14.76
N ALA A 49 -0.04 14.82 -15.78
CA ALA A 49 -1.25 15.62 -15.62
C ALA A 49 -2.49 14.81 -15.19
N PHE A 50 -2.41 13.48 -15.24
CA PHE A 50 -3.50 12.60 -14.82
C PHE A 50 -3.39 12.25 -13.35
N GLY A 51 -4.52 12.09 -12.68
CA GLY A 51 -4.54 11.59 -11.31
C GLY A 51 -5.96 11.35 -10.80
N GLY A 52 -6.03 10.68 -9.66
CA GLY A 52 -7.28 10.32 -9.01
C GLY A 52 -7.05 9.83 -7.58
N THR A 53 -8.14 9.75 -6.83
CA THR A 53 -8.14 9.22 -5.46
C THR A 53 -9.26 8.22 -5.31
N TYR A 54 -9.02 7.17 -4.53
CA TYR A 54 -9.98 6.14 -4.21
C TYR A 54 -9.90 5.81 -2.71
N ASP A 55 -11.04 5.66 -2.06
CA ASP A 55 -11.10 5.26 -0.65
C ASP A 55 -11.19 3.74 -0.57
N ALA A 56 -10.32 3.12 0.23
CA ALA A 56 -10.25 1.67 0.41
C ALA A 56 -10.10 1.33 1.88
N ASP A 57 -10.74 0.25 2.30
CA ASP A 57 -10.55 -0.31 3.63
C ASP A 57 -9.47 -1.39 3.55
N LEU A 58 -8.39 -1.19 4.28
CA LEU A 58 -7.24 -2.10 4.33
C LEU A 58 -7.02 -2.57 5.76
N THR A 59 -6.39 -3.73 5.94
CA THR A 59 -6.01 -4.23 7.24
C THR A 59 -4.55 -3.93 7.55
N THR A 60 -4.19 -3.85 8.83
CA THR A 60 -2.78 -3.82 9.26
C THR A 60 -1.99 -5.03 8.77
N PHE A 61 -2.65 -6.17 8.55
CA PHE A 61 -2.04 -7.38 8.01
C PHE A 61 -1.64 -7.22 6.54
N ASP A 62 -2.42 -6.50 5.74
CA ASP A 62 -2.05 -6.21 4.34
C ASP A 62 -0.71 -5.46 4.29
N PHE A 63 -0.50 -4.49 5.19
CA PHE A 63 0.76 -3.76 5.30
C PHE A 63 1.92 -4.62 5.84
N GLU A 64 1.67 -5.49 6.82
CA GLU A 64 2.70 -6.37 7.36
C GLU A 64 3.16 -7.40 6.32
N ASN A 65 2.22 -7.99 5.58
CA ASN A 65 2.52 -8.90 4.47
C ASN A 65 3.34 -8.17 3.40
N PHE A 66 2.91 -6.97 3.01
CA PHE A 66 3.63 -6.16 2.02
C PHE A 66 5.07 -5.85 2.45
N LYS A 67 5.28 -5.54 3.74
CA LYS A 67 6.62 -5.31 4.29
C LYS A 67 7.50 -6.56 4.16
N GLN A 68 6.95 -7.74 4.43
CA GLN A 68 7.68 -9.00 4.30
C GLN A 68 8.02 -9.31 2.83
N ASP A 69 7.10 -9.01 1.91
CA ASP A 69 7.34 -9.15 0.48
C ASP A 69 8.44 -8.20 -0.02
N LEU A 70 8.41 -6.93 0.41
CA LEU A 70 9.46 -5.96 0.09
C LEU A 70 10.83 -6.37 0.63
N ASN A 71 10.90 -6.96 1.83
CA ASN A 71 12.14 -7.51 2.36
C ASN A 71 12.64 -8.68 1.48
N SER A 72 11.75 -9.56 1.06
CA SER A 72 12.10 -10.66 0.14
C SER A 72 12.61 -10.15 -1.21
N LEU A 73 11.99 -9.08 -1.73
CA LEU A 73 12.43 -8.39 -2.95
C LEU A 73 13.82 -7.77 -2.78
N TYR A 74 14.11 -7.21 -1.60
CA TYR A 74 15.42 -6.63 -1.29
C TYR A 74 16.52 -7.69 -1.17
N GLU A 75 16.21 -8.84 -0.56
CA GLU A 75 17.13 -9.99 -0.46
C GLU A 75 17.42 -10.62 -1.83
N ASN A 76 16.44 -10.63 -2.73
CA ASN A 76 16.59 -11.08 -4.11
C ASN A 76 16.08 -10.03 -5.10
N LEU A 77 16.98 -9.14 -5.52
CA LEU A 77 16.68 -7.98 -6.37
C LEU A 77 16.12 -8.32 -7.77
N ASN A 78 16.06 -9.58 -8.17
CA ASN A 78 15.48 -10.03 -9.44
C ASN A 78 14.19 -10.86 -9.25
N SER A 79 13.61 -10.84 -8.06
CA SER A 79 12.34 -11.49 -7.75
C SER A 79 11.13 -10.59 -8.08
N GLU A 80 9.95 -11.18 -7.99
CA GLU A 80 8.65 -10.54 -8.20
C GLU A 80 7.76 -10.83 -7.00
N ILE A 81 7.02 -9.82 -6.57
CA ILE A 81 6.05 -9.87 -5.47
C ILE A 81 4.71 -9.31 -5.94
N GLU A 82 3.64 -9.71 -5.25
CA GLU A 82 2.28 -9.22 -5.53
C GLU A 82 1.66 -8.73 -4.23
N PHE A 83 1.39 -7.43 -4.15
CA PHE A 83 0.51 -6.87 -3.13
C PHE A 83 -0.94 -7.09 -3.56
N LYS A 84 -1.72 -7.73 -2.71
CA LYS A 84 -3.17 -7.87 -2.89
C LYS A 84 -3.84 -7.69 -1.55
N ASP A 85 -4.66 -6.65 -1.43
CA ASP A 85 -5.42 -6.45 -0.21
C ASP A 85 -6.51 -7.51 -0.04
N LEU A 86 -6.93 -7.71 1.21
CA LEU A 86 -7.93 -8.69 1.58
C LEU A 86 -9.27 -8.53 0.83
N GLU A 87 -9.71 -7.29 0.58
CA GLU A 87 -10.98 -6.98 -0.09
C GLU A 87 -10.86 -6.96 -1.62
N GLY A 88 -9.63 -6.96 -2.15
CA GLY A 88 -9.33 -6.98 -3.57
C GLY A 88 -9.51 -5.64 -4.28
N TYR A 89 -9.45 -4.52 -3.56
CA TYR A 89 -9.53 -3.17 -4.12
C TYR A 89 -8.25 -2.73 -4.86
N LEU A 90 -7.09 -3.25 -4.47
CA LEU A 90 -5.78 -2.90 -4.98
C LEU A 90 -4.93 -4.17 -5.17
N CYS A 91 -4.61 -4.47 -6.42
CA CYS A 91 -3.57 -5.42 -6.77
C CYS A 91 -2.39 -4.68 -7.40
N MET A 92 -1.18 -4.93 -6.90
CA MET A 92 0.05 -4.38 -7.45
C MET A 92 1.11 -5.47 -7.58
N LYS A 93 1.63 -5.65 -8.79
CA LYS A 93 2.79 -6.50 -9.04
C LYS A 93 4.05 -5.67 -9.06
N ILE A 94 5.05 -6.08 -8.30
CA ILE A 94 6.33 -5.37 -8.20
C ILE A 94 7.45 -6.33 -8.55
N LYS A 95 8.30 -5.94 -9.50
CA LYS A 95 9.43 -6.73 -9.96
C LYS A 95 10.72 -5.96 -9.88
N GLY A 96 11.74 -6.57 -9.28
CA GLY A 96 13.09 -6.04 -9.27
C GLY A 96 13.83 -6.35 -10.57
N ASN A 97 14.74 -5.46 -10.97
CA ASN A 97 15.54 -5.63 -12.19
C ASN A 97 16.94 -6.22 -11.97
N GLY A 98 17.27 -6.64 -10.74
CA GLY A 98 18.59 -7.13 -10.33
C GLY A 98 19.64 -6.05 -10.08
N LEU A 99 19.33 -4.77 -10.34
CA LEU A 99 20.24 -3.63 -10.21
C LEU A 99 19.78 -2.62 -9.14
N GLY A 100 18.77 -2.99 -8.34
CA GLY A 100 18.20 -2.12 -7.30
C GLY A 100 17.07 -1.20 -7.78
N ASN A 101 16.64 -1.30 -9.05
CA ASN A 101 15.40 -0.64 -9.50
C ASN A 101 14.23 -1.62 -9.48
N ILE A 102 13.03 -1.08 -9.28
CA ILE A 102 11.78 -1.82 -9.32
C ILE A 102 10.85 -1.29 -10.41
N ASN A 103 10.05 -2.17 -10.99
CA ASN A 103 8.90 -1.85 -11.82
C ASN A 103 7.64 -2.28 -11.07
N ALA A 104 6.61 -1.43 -11.05
CA ALA A 104 5.34 -1.70 -10.41
C ALA A 104 4.20 -1.55 -11.42
N GLU A 105 3.35 -2.58 -11.50
CA GLU A 105 2.15 -2.63 -12.34
C GLU A 105 0.92 -2.75 -11.44
N ILE A 106 -0.12 -1.97 -11.73
CA ILE A 106 -1.37 -1.96 -10.97
C ILE A 106 -2.47 -2.53 -11.88
N SER A 107 -3.31 -3.41 -11.34
CA SER A 107 -4.39 -4.08 -12.08
C SER A 107 -5.70 -4.09 -11.31
#